data_AF-A0AA39CV18-F1
#
_entry.id   AF-A0AA39CV18-F1
#
_cell.length_a   1.000
_cell.length_b   1.000
_cell.length_c   1.000
_cell.angle_alpha   90.00
_cell.angle_beta   90.00
_cell.angle_gamma   90.00
#
_symmetry.space_group_name_H-M   'P 1'
#
loop_
_entity.id
_entity.type
_entity.pdbx_description
1 polymer ?
#
loop_
_entity_poly.entity_id
_entity_poly.type
_entity_poly.pdbx_seq_one_letter_code
_entity_poly.pdbx_strand_id
1 'polypeptide(L)'
;MAAWQTLMVSTPGLALVAPMAAGALAILRWGISRHDAQFAKRKEFLQNWKDPDALDDLSIEVLVRQLTGTYLPALLVRRVCRRKRSEITKTLMSLATIWSLVDWHSDSGTASWKKSARSHPVRFAKGLLLTMAYFSLGTLGATALTFVILKQPAMIIAFGSAAWGLLLIGLAFAALWTAEPWETAAKSSDALLDLANDETPLFDLKCTSCTLQSQT
;
A
#
# COMPACT_ATOMS: atom_id res chain seq x y z
N MET A 1 24.98 -37.60 28.49
CA MET A 1 24.04 -36.57 28.01
C MET A 1 24.61 -35.15 28.18
N ALA A 2 25.85 -34.89 27.74
CA ALA A 2 26.48 -33.57 27.92
C ALA A 2 27.14 -33.02 26.64
N ALA A 3 27.06 -33.74 25.51
CA ALA A 3 27.73 -33.36 24.26
C ALA A 3 26.89 -32.51 23.31
N TRP A 4 25.61 -32.27 23.61
CA TRP A 4 24.70 -31.50 22.74
C TRP A 4 24.58 -30.02 23.13
N GLN A 5 25.07 -29.61 24.31
CA GLN A 5 24.98 -28.20 24.76
C GLN A 5 26.12 -27.31 24.25
N THR A 6 27.24 -27.88 23.83
CA THR A 6 28.42 -27.09 23.38
C THR A 6 28.42 -26.76 21.89
N LEU A 7 27.55 -27.40 21.08
CA LEU A 7 27.45 -27.11 19.65
C LEU A 7 26.59 -25.87 19.33
N MET A 8 25.87 -25.29 20.30
CA MET A 8 25.02 -24.12 20.05
C MET A 8 25.69 -22.76 20.31
N VAL A 9 26.91 -22.69 20.86
CA VAL A 9 27.41 -21.41 21.43
C VAL A 9 28.67 -20.85 20.77
N SER A 10 29.40 -21.56 19.90
CA SER A 10 30.72 -21.07 19.42
C SER A 10 30.79 -20.60 17.96
N THR A 11 29.70 -20.11 17.37
CA THR A 11 29.82 -19.26 16.17
C THR A 11 29.59 -17.81 16.58
N PRO A 12 30.65 -17.01 16.84
CA PRO A 12 30.51 -15.62 17.28
C PRO A 12 29.71 -14.76 16.30
N GLY A 13 29.64 -15.14 15.01
CA GLY A 13 28.77 -14.50 14.03
C GLY A 13 27.27 -14.74 14.26
N LEU A 14 26.87 -15.92 14.73
CA LEU A 14 25.46 -16.29 14.92
C LEU A 14 24.84 -15.62 16.15
N ALA A 15 25.64 -15.44 17.21
CA ALA A 15 25.22 -14.75 18.43
C ALA A 15 24.78 -13.29 18.18
N LEU A 16 25.32 -12.65 17.13
CA LEU A 16 25.03 -11.26 16.79
C LEU A 16 23.92 -11.11 15.74
N VAL A 17 23.75 -12.12 14.87
CA VAL A 17 22.64 -12.18 13.90
C VAL A 17 21.31 -12.48 14.58
N ALA A 18 21.32 -13.30 15.65
CA ALA A 18 20.11 -13.66 16.40
C ALA A 18 19.31 -12.44 16.92
N PRO A 19 19.91 -11.45 17.62
CA PRO A 19 19.17 -10.27 18.09
C PRO A 19 18.70 -9.36 16.95
N MET A 20 19.46 -9.26 15.84
CA MET A 20 19.00 -8.50 14.66
C MET A 20 17.78 -9.15 14.00
N ALA A 21 17.79 -10.46 13.84
CA ALA A 21 16.66 -11.22 13.31
C ALA A 21 15.44 -11.12 14.25
N ALA A 22 15.66 -11.24 15.57
CA ALA A 22 14.60 -11.05 16.56
C ALA A 22 14.02 -9.63 16.52
N GLY A 23 14.87 -8.60 16.36
CA GLY A 23 14.44 -7.22 16.18
C GLY A 23 13.60 -7.01 14.91
N ALA A 24 14.04 -7.57 13.78
CA ALA A 24 13.28 -7.52 12.54
C ALA A 24 11.91 -8.21 12.66
N LEU A 25 11.85 -9.38 13.30
CA LEU A 25 10.60 -10.10 13.57
C LEU A 25 9.69 -9.35 14.54
N ALA A 26 10.26 -8.66 15.54
CA ALA A 26 9.49 -7.82 16.46
C ALA A 26 8.84 -6.63 15.74
N ILE A 27 9.57 -5.97 14.85
CA ILE A 27 9.04 -4.88 14.00
C ILE A 27 7.94 -5.42 13.08
N LEU A 28 8.18 -6.56 12.44
CA LEU A 28 7.18 -7.21 11.58
C LEU A 28 5.91 -7.55 12.37
N ARG A 29 6.05 -8.17 13.55
CA ARG A 29 4.92 -8.50 14.43
C ARG A 29 4.18 -7.26 14.92
N TRP A 30 4.89 -6.18 15.22
CA TRP A 30 4.27 -4.91 15.59
C TRP A 30 3.48 -4.30 14.43
N GLY A 31 3.99 -4.41 13.20
CA GLY A 31 3.26 -4.03 11.98
C GLY A 31 1.97 -4.83 11.77
N ILE A 32 2.04 -6.16 11.96
CA ILE A 32 0.90 -7.07 11.85
C ILE A 32 -0.12 -6.82 12.98
N SER A 33 0.32 -6.59 14.21
CA SER A 33 -0.58 -6.32 15.34
C SER A 33 -1.41 -5.04 15.14
N ARG A 34 -0.88 -4.06 14.39
CA ARG A 34 -1.65 -2.88 13.98
C ARG A 34 -2.75 -3.19 12.97
N HIS A 35 -2.63 -4.26 12.17
CA HIS A 35 -3.67 -4.68 11.23
C HIS A 35 -4.89 -5.26 11.95
N ASP A 36 -4.72 -5.97 13.07
CA ASP A 36 -5.84 -6.48 13.88
C ASP A 36 -6.74 -5.36 14.42
N ALA A 37 -6.12 -4.26 14.87
CA ALA A 37 -6.87 -3.08 15.28
C ALA A 37 -7.65 -2.43 14.12
N GLN A 38 -7.20 -2.60 12.87
CA GLN A 38 -7.95 -2.14 11.70
C GLN A 38 -9.15 -3.05 11.39
N PHE A 39 -9.06 -4.36 11.59
CA PHE A 39 -10.18 -5.28 11.37
C PHE A 39 -11.35 -5.00 12.31
N ALA A 40 -11.09 -4.71 13.59
CA ALA A 40 -12.13 -4.30 14.54
C ALA A 40 -12.85 -3.03 14.07
N LYS A 41 -12.10 -2.01 13.65
CA LYS A 41 -12.64 -0.75 13.11
C LYS A 41 -13.45 -0.93 11.83
N ARG A 42 -13.03 -1.86 10.95
CA ARG A 42 -13.79 -2.19 9.73
C ARG A 42 -15.16 -2.78 10.05
N LYS A 43 -15.29 -3.56 11.12
CA LYS A 43 -16.57 -4.11 11.54
C LYS A 43 -17.52 -3.01 12.04
N GLU A 44 -17.03 -2.10 12.88
CA GLU A 44 -17.81 -0.94 13.36
C GLU A 44 -18.22 -0.03 12.20
N PHE A 45 -17.29 0.21 11.25
CA PHE A 45 -17.58 0.94 10.02
C PHE A 45 -18.73 0.29 9.24
N LEU A 46 -18.67 -1.03 8.99
CA LEU A 46 -19.72 -1.74 8.24
C LEU A 46 -21.09 -1.73 8.94
N GLN A 47 -21.10 -1.64 10.28
CA GLN A 47 -22.34 -1.51 11.04
C GLN A 47 -22.95 -0.11 10.88
N ASN A 48 -22.13 0.94 10.92
CA ASN A 48 -22.58 2.33 10.82
C ASN A 48 -22.84 2.78 9.36
N TRP A 49 -22.22 2.13 8.38
CA TRP A 49 -22.32 2.47 6.95
C TRP A 49 -23.64 2.00 6.29
N LYS A 50 -24.60 1.50 7.06
CA LYS A 50 -25.88 1.03 6.51
C LYS A 50 -26.71 2.15 5.89
N ASP A 51 -26.64 3.38 6.40
CA ASP A 51 -27.36 4.55 5.87
C ASP A 51 -26.43 5.77 5.72
N PRO A 52 -25.60 5.83 4.65
CA PRO A 52 -24.63 6.90 4.47
C PRO A 52 -25.26 8.30 4.33
N ASP A 53 -26.50 8.38 3.83
CA ASP A 53 -27.21 9.65 3.67
C ASP A 53 -27.69 10.25 5.00
N ALA A 54 -27.79 9.43 6.06
CA ALA A 54 -28.16 9.89 7.40
C ALA A 54 -26.95 10.40 8.21
N LEU A 55 -25.73 10.21 7.71
CA LEU A 55 -24.52 10.63 8.40
C LEU A 55 -24.15 12.08 8.05
N ASP A 56 -23.79 12.83 9.08
CA ASP A 56 -23.20 14.16 8.94
C ASP A 56 -21.86 14.10 8.19
N ASP A 57 -21.53 15.17 7.46
CA ASP A 57 -20.34 15.23 6.60
C ASP A 57 -19.05 14.95 7.39
N LEU A 58 -18.95 15.49 8.60
CA LEU A 58 -17.81 15.24 9.49
C LEU A 58 -17.69 13.77 9.89
N SER A 59 -18.82 13.11 10.15
CA SER A 59 -18.83 11.69 10.53
C SER A 59 -18.35 10.81 9.38
N ILE A 60 -18.75 11.14 8.15
CA ILE A 60 -18.32 10.44 6.94
C ILE A 60 -16.81 10.58 6.76
N GLU A 61 -16.24 11.78 6.90
CA GLU A 61 -14.80 12.01 6.76
C GLU A 61 -13.98 11.23 7.78
N VAL A 62 -14.42 11.23 9.05
CA VAL A 62 -13.75 10.46 10.11
C VAL A 62 -13.80 8.97 9.82
N LEU A 63 -14.95 8.45 9.40
CA LEU A 63 -15.13 7.03 9.07
C LEU A 63 -14.26 6.62 7.88
N VAL A 64 -14.22 7.42 6.83
CA VAL A 64 -13.38 7.13 5.65
C VAL A 64 -11.90 7.18 6.02
N ARG A 65 -11.48 8.17 6.81
CA ARG A 65 -10.09 8.24 7.30
C ARG A 65 -9.71 7.03 8.15
N GLN A 66 -10.63 6.49 8.94
CA GLN A 66 -10.39 5.27 9.70
C GLN A 66 -10.31 4.02 8.81
N LEU A 67 -11.09 3.98 7.73
CA LEU A 67 -11.12 2.86 6.79
C LEU A 67 -9.88 2.84 5.88
N THR A 68 -9.54 3.98 5.28
CA THR A 68 -8.51 4.09 4.25
C THR A 68 -7.16 4.57 4.79
N GLY A 69 -7.14 5.20 5.96
CA GLY A 69 -5.97 5.88 6.51
C GLY A 69 -5.68 7.25 5.89
N THR A 70 -6.46 7.67 4.89
CA THR A 70 -6.28 8.94 4.16
C THR A 70 -7.51 9.83 4.30
N TYR A 71 -7.28 11.14 4.31
CA TYR A 71 -8.38 12.11 4.35
C TYR A 71 -8.99 12.25 2.95
N LEU A 72 -10.26 11.85 2.78
CA LEU A 72 -11.05 12.09 1.58
C LEU A 72 -12.18 13.09 1.91
N PRO A 73 -12.42 14.11 1.08
CA PRO A 73 -13.51 15.07 1.29
C PRO A 73 -14.89 14.41 1.29
N ALA A 74 -15.78 14.83 2.21
CA ALA A 74 -17.13 14.27 2.36
C ALA A 74 -17.94 14.27 1.05
N LEU A 75 -17.85 15.35 0.27
CA LEU A 75 -18.55 15.51 -1.01
C LEU A 75 -18.23 14.37 -1.98
N LEU A 76 -16.94 14.05 -2.10
CA LEU A 76 -16.45 13.02 -3.01
C LEU A 76 -16.86 11.63 -2.52
N VAL A 77 -16.84 11.40 -1.20
CA VAL A 77 -17.34 10.16 -0.60
C VAL A 77 -18.83 9.98 -0.89
N ARG A 78 -19.65 11.03 -0.71
CA ARG A 78 -21.09 11.00 -1.01
C ARG A 78 -21.36 10.68 -2.48
N ARG A 79 -20.60 11.26 -3.42
CA ARG A 79 -20.71 10.93 -4.85
C ARG A 79 -20.43 9.45 -5.12
N VAL A 80 -19.41 8.89 -4.48
CA VAL A 80 -19.12 7.45 -4.62
C VAL A 80 -20.19 6.59 -3.94
N CYS A 81 -20.76 7.04 -2.81
CA CYS A 81 -21.80 6.31 -2.08
C CYS A 81 -23.13 6.20 -2.83
N ARG A 82 -23.45 7.17 -3.70
CA ARG A 82 -24.65 7.12 -4.56
C ARG A 82 -24.61 5.99 -5.61
N ARG A 83 -23.49 5.29 -5.75
CA ARG A 83 -23.30 4.19 -6.70
C ARG A 83 -23.68 2.84 -6.10
N LYS A 84 -23.56 1.78 -6.91
CA LYS A 84 -23.84 0.40 -6.48
C LYS A 84 -23.05 0.04 -5.21
N ARG A 85 -23.78 -0.39 -4.17
CA ARG A 85 -23.23 -0.75 -2.86
C ARG A 85 -22.09 -1.78 -2.91
N SER A 86 -22.09 -2.70 -3.88
CA SER A 86 -21.05 -3.71 -4.06
C SER A 86 -19.69 -3.15 -4.46
N GLU A 87 -19.65 -1.96 -5.08
CA GLU A 87 -18.41 -1.38 -5.62
C GLU A 87 -17.88 -0.22 -4.77
N ILE A 88 -18.69 0.38 -3.87
CA ILE A 88 -18.33 1.55 -3.06
C ILE A 88 -17.01 1.35 -2.34
N THR A 89 -16.84 0.25 -1.59
CA THR A 89 -15.64 0.03 -0.78
C THR A 89 -14.40 -0.12 -1.65
N LYS A 90 -14.54 -0.79 -2.81
CA LYS A 90 -13.44 -0.99 -3.74
C LYS A 90 -13.04 0.32 -4.40
N THR A 91 -14.00 1.13 -4.85
CA THR A 91 -13.74 2.44 -5.45
C THR A 91 -13.18 3.43 -4.44
N LEU A 92 -13.70 3.48 -3.20
CA LEU A 92 -13.13 4.30 -2.13
C LEU A 92 -11.69 3.90 -1.82
N MET A 93 -11.41 2.60 -1.73
CA MET A 93 -10.07 2.11 -1.43
C MET A 93 -9.10 2.42 -2.57
N SER A 94 -9.49 2.17 -3.83
CA SER A 94 -8.68 2.56 -4.99
C SER A 94 -8.43 4.07 -5.03
N LEU A 95 -9.45 4.87 -4.75
CA LEU A 95 -9.37 6.33 -4.74
C LEU A 95 -8.45 6.85 -3.63
N ALA A 96 -8.54 6.24 -2.45
CA ALA A 96 -7.64 6.53 -1.34
C ALA A 96 -6.18 6.19 -1.64
N THR A 97 -5.93 5.07 -2.32
CA THR A 97 -4.58 4.66 -2.73
C THR A 97 -3.97 5.66 -3.71
N ILE A 98 -4.76 6.19 -4.66
CA ILE A 98 -4.28 7.21 -5.61
C ILE A 98 -4.32 8.65 -5.08
N TRP A 99 -4.94 8.89 -3.92
CA TRP A 99 -5.20 10.24 -3.41
C TRP A 99 -3.94 11.09 -3.22
N SER A 100 -2.80 10.45 -2.90
CA SER A 100 -1.50 11.13 -2.81
C SER A 100 -1.05 11.79 -4.13
N LEU A 101 -1.57 11.32 -5.26
CA LEU A 101 -1.26 11.74 -6.63
C LEU A 101 -2.32 12.70 -7.22
N VAL A 102 -3.39 12.98 -6.48
CA VAL A 102 -4.53 13.79 -6.91
C VAL A 102 -4.53 15.11 -6.13
N ASP A 103 -4.88 16.20 -6.82
CA ASP A 103 -5.16 17.51 -6.24
C ASP A 103 -6.68 17.73 -6.21
N TRP A 104 -7.20 18.06 -5.03
CA TRP A 104 -8.60 18.42 -4.81
C TRP A 104 -8.78 19.93 -4.88
N HIS A 105 -9.71 20.38 -5.72
CA HIS A 105 -10.10 21.78 -5.83
C HIS A 105 -11.43 21.98 -5.09
N SER A 106 -11.39 22.62 -3.91
CA SER A 106 -12.58 22.88 -3.09
C SER A 106 -13.63 23.70 -3.82
N ASP A 107 -13.19 24.65 -4.63
CA ASP A 107 -14.05 25.67 -5.23
C ASP A 107 -14.90 25.10 -6.37
N SER A 108 -14.33 24.18 -7.14
CA SER A 108 -15.04 23.46 -8.21
C SER A 108 -15.61 22.12 -7.75
N GLY A 109 -15.22 21.64 -6.56
CA GLY A 109 -15.56 20.30 -6.10
C GLY A 109 -15.05 19.20 -7.04
N THR A 110 -13.93 19.41 -7.72
CA THR A 110 -13.36 18.44 -8.68
C THR A 110 -11.98 17.96 -8.26
N ALA A 111 -11.72 16.68 -8.53
CA ALA A 111 -10.44 16.03 -8.34
C ALA A 111 -9.70 15.98 -9.68
N SER A 112 -8.41 16.33 -9.68
CA SER A 112 -7.57 16.31 -10.88
C SER A 112 -6.19 15.73 -10.58
N TRP A 113 -5.53 15.14 -11.57
CA TRP A 113 -4.17 14.65 -11.40
C TRP A 113 -3.19 15.79 -11.10
N LYS A 114 -2.28 15.56 -10.14
CA LYS A 114 -1.09 16.39 -9.97
C LYS A 114 -0.30 16.45 -11.28
N LYS A 115 0.37 17.59 -11.53
CA LYS A 115 1.23 17.77 -12.74
C LYS A 115 2.23 16.62 -12.94
N SER A 116 2.77 16.07 -11.85
CA SER A 116 3.73 14.95 -11.85
C SER A 116 3.15 13.58 -12.20
N ALA A 117 1.81 13.44 -12.21
CA ALA A 117 1.08 12.20 -12.42
C ALA A 117 0.05 12.31 -13.57
N ARG A 118 0.04 13.43 -14.32
CA ARG A 118 -0.96 13.69 -15.35
C ARG A 118 -0.90 12.72 -16.53
N SER A 119 0.30 12.31 -16.94
CA SER A 119 0.47 11.44 -18.11
C SER A 119 0.42 9.96 -17.69
N HIS A 120 -0.38 9.18 -18.44
CA HIS A 120 -0.43 7.71 -18.30
C HIS A 120 0.96 7.04 -18.40
N PRO A 121 1.80 7.34 -19.41
CA PRO A 121 3.10 6.67 -19.52
C PRO A 121 4.05 6.97 -18.35
N VAL A 122 3.97 8.18 -17.75
CA VAL A 122 4.79 8.52 -16.59
C VAL A 122 4.35 7.75 -15.35
N ARG A 123 3.03 7.57 -15.17
CA ARG A 123 2.48 6.76 -14.06
C ARG A 123 2.94 5.31 -14.16
N PHE A 124 2.83 4.72 -15.35
CA PHE A 124 3.28 3.36 -15.63
C PHE A 124 4.79 3.21 -15.44
N ALA A 125 5.59 4.12 -16.02
CA ALA A 125 7.05 4.08 -15.92
C ALA A 125 7.55 4.19 -14.47
N LYS A 126 6.94 5.06 -13.66
CA LYS A 126 7.29 5.19 -12.23
C LYS A 126 6.90 3.95 -11.43
N GLY A 127 5.71 3.40 -11.67
CA GLY A 127 5.30 2.14 -11.04
C GLY A 127 6.28 1.02 -11.38
N LEU A 128 6.60 0.85 -12.67
CA LEU A 128 7.56 -0.15 -13.12
C LEU A 128 8.96 0.06 -12.53
N LEU A 129 9.46 1.30 -12.51
CA LEU A 129 10.77 1.64 -11.95
C LEU A 129 10.87 1.28 -10.47
N LEU A 130 9.85 1.63 -9.68
CA LEU A 130 9.80 1.32 -8.25
C LEU A 130 9.70 -0.19 -8.00
N THR A 131 8.94 -0.92 -8.82
CA THR A 131 8.89 -2.39 -8.76
C THR A 131 10.25 -3.02 -9.09
N MET A 132 10.94 -2.51 -10.12
CA MET A 132 12.30 -2.98 -10.45
C MET A 132 13.32 -2.63 -9.36
N ALA A 133 13.20 -1.45 -8.75
CA ALA A 133 14.01 -1.06 -7.60
C ALA A 133 13.76 -1.99 -6.40
N TYR A 134 12.49 -2.34 -6.11
CA TYR A 134 12.13 -3.29 -5.07
C TYR A 134 12.80 -4.65 -5.29
N PHE A 135 12.68 -5.23 -6.49
CA PHE A 135 13.28 -6.54 -6.80
C PHE A 135 14.81 -6.50 -6.75
N SER A 136 15.44 -5.48 -7.32
CA SER A 136 16.91 -5.36 -7.32
C SER A 136 17.47 -5.13 -5.92
N LEU A 137 16.91 -4.21 -5.14
CA LEU A 137 17.36 -3.95 -3.76
C LEU A 137 17.09 -5.15 -2.85
N GLY A 138 15.92 -5.80 -2.98
CA GLY A 138 15.57 -6.98 -2.19
C GLY A 138 16.50 -8.17 -2.47
N THR A 139 16.80 -8.44 -3.75
CA THR A 139 17.72 -9.52 -4.15
C THR A 139 19.17 -9.24 -3.74
N LEU A 140 19.64 -7.99 -3.87
CA LEU A 140 20.97 -7.59 -3.38
C LEU A 140 21.07 -7.69 -1.85
N GLY A 141 20.03 -7.27 -1.13
CA GLY A 141 19.99 -7.40 0.33
C GLY A 141 19.97 -8.86 0.79
N ALA A 142 19.17 -9.71 0.14
CA ALA A 142 19.08 -11.14 0.44
C ALA A 142 20.38 -11.89 0.14
N THR A 143 21.05 -11.57 -0.98
CA THR A 143 22.35 -12.18 -1.32
C THR A 143 23.45 -11.77 -0.35
N ALA A 144 23.49 -10.50 0.09
CA ALA A 144 24.42 -10.04 1.12
C ALA A 144 24.23 -10.81 2.45
N LEU A 145 22.99 -11.00 2.91
CA LEU A 145 22.71 -11.78 4.12
C LEU A 145 23.06 -13.25 3.96
N THR A 146 22.74 -13.84 2.81
CA THR A 146 23.07 -15.24 2.51
C THR A 146 24.59 -15.46 2.50
N PHE A 147 25.36 -14.50 1.98
CA PHE A 147 26.81 -14.55 2.00
C PHE A 147 27.38 -14.58 3.43
N VAL A 148 26.84 -13.76 4.34
CA VAL A 148 27.25 -13.77 5.75
C VAL A 148 27.00 -15.14 6.40
N ILE A 149 25.83 -15.72 6.13
CA ILE A 149 25.42 -17.02 6.70
C ILE A 149 26.32 -18.15 6.18
N LEU A 150 26.61 -18.18 4.88
CA LEU A 150 27.34 -19.29 4.26
C LEU A 150 28.85 -19.20 4.41
N LYS A 151 29.43 -18.00 4.35
CA LYS A 151 30.90 -17.83 4.33
C LYS A 151 31.51 -17.53 5.68
N GLN A 152 30.70 -17.17 6.68
CA GLN A 152 31.16 -16.82 8.03
C GLN A 152 32.41 -15.91 8.01
N PRO A 153 32.36 -14.76 7.30
CA PRO A 153 33.52 -13.90 7.14
C PRO A 153 33.96 -13.31 8.49
N ALA A 154 35.15 -12.70 8.53
CA ALA A 154 35.64 -12.00 9.71
C ALA A 154 34.58 -11.04 10.28
N MET A 155 34.54 -10.90 11.61
CA MET A 155 33.46 -10.22 12.34
C MET A 155 33.08 -8.83 11.79
N ILE A 156 34.08 -8.02 11.43
CA ILE A 156 33.87 -6.67 10.89
C ILE A 156 33.16 -6.73 9.53
N ILE A 157 33.57 -7.66 8.66
CA ILE A 157 32.99 -7.86 7.33
C ILE A 157 31.57 -8.41 7.47
N ALA A 158 31.37 -9.38 8.38
CA ALA A 158 30.04 -9.96 8.66
C ALA A 158 29.06 -8.88 9.14
N PHE A 159 29.47 -8.02 10.06
CA PHE A 159 28.62 -6.95 10.57
C PHE A 159 28.29 -5.92 9.50
N GLY A 160 29.29 -5.43 8.75
CA GLY A 160 29.10 -4.45 7.70
C GLY A 160 28.16 -4.94 6.59
N SER A 161 28.36 -6.17 6.14
CA SER A 161 27.50 -6.78 5.11
C SER A 161 26.09 -7.12 5.62
N ALA A 162 25.93 -7.52 6.89
CA ALA A 162 24.61 -7.73 7.49
C ALA A 162 23.83 -6.42 7.65
N ALA A 163 24.47 -5.37 8.16
CA ALA A 163 23.86 -4.05 8.28
C ALA A 163 23.45 -3.48 6.91
N TRP A 164 24.32 -3.60 5.92
CA TRP A 164 24.02 -3.20 4.54
C TRP A 164 22.87 -4.01 3.93
N GLY A 165 22.85 -5.33 4.14
CA GLY A 165 21.76 -6.20 3.67
C GLY A 165 20.41 -5.81 4.26
N LEU A 166 20.35 -5.56 5.58
CA LEU A 166 19.13 -5.10 6.25
C LEU A 166 18.67 -3.72 5.75
N LEU A 167 19.61 -2.79 5.53
CA LEU A 167 19.31 -1.47 4.98
C LEU A 167 18.68 -1.58 3.58
N LEU A 168 19.26 -2.42 2.69
CA LEU A 168 18.74 -2.65 1.35
C LEU A 168 17.34 -3.26 1.38
N ILE A 169 17.08 -4.21 2.28
CA ILE A 169 15.74 -4.80 2.46
C ILE A 169 14.74 -3.74 2.95
N GLY A 170 15.14 -2.87 3.89
CA GLY A 170 14.32 -1.76 4.35
C GLY A 170 13.98 -0.76 3.24
N LEU A 171 14.96 -0.41 2.40
CA LEU A 171 14.76 0.45 1.23
C LEU A 171 13.87 -0.21 0.18
N ALA A 172 14.04 -1.52 -0.07
CA ALA A 172 13.17 -2.28 -0.96
C ALA A 172 11.72 -2.21 -0.48
N PHE A 173 11.50 -2.43 0.82
CA PHE A 173 10.17 -2.35 1.43
C PHE A 173 9.54 -0.96 1.28
N ALA A 174 10.31 0.11 1.49
CA ALA A 174 9.85 1.48 1.24
C ALA A 174 9.54 1.74 -0.24
N ALA A 175 10.33 1.18 -1.17
CA ALA A 175 10.06 1.26 -2.61
C ALA A 175 8.76 0.54 -2.98
N LEU A 176 8.48 -0.62 -2.37
CA LEU A 176 7.23 -1.35 -2.56
C LEU A 176 6.02 -0.53 -2.09
N TRP A 177 6.10 0.06 -0.89
CA TRP A 177 5.02 0.88 -0.32
C TRP A 177 4.71 2.10 -1.17
N THR A 178 5.73 2.68 -1.80
CA THR A 178 5.58 3.83 -2.69
C THR A 178 5.14 3.44 -4.09
N ALA A 179 5.33 2.18 -4.51
CA ALA A 179 4.92 1.69 -5.83
C ALA A 179 3.41 1.47 -5.96
N GLU A 180 2.74 1.02 -4.89
CA GLU A 180 1.31 0.67 -4.91
C GLU A 180 0.39 1.80 -5.44
N PRO A 181 0.56 3.07 -5.03
CA PRO A 181 -0.19 4.20 -5.61
C PRO A 181 -0.01 4.36 -7.12
N TRP A 182 1.21 4.19 -7.63
CA TRP A 182 1.53 4.39 -9.05
C TRP A 182 0.98 3.26 -9.92
N GLU A 183 1.03 2.02 -9.44
CA GLU A 183 0.45 0.88 -10.16
C GLU A 183 -1.09 0.95 -10.19
N THR A 184 -1.71 1.31 -9.07
CA THR A 184 -3.15 1.50 -8.97
C THR A 184 -3.61 2.64 -9.89
N ALA A 185 -2.86 3.75 -9.91
CA ALA A 185 -3.10 4.85 -10.83
C ALA A 185 -2.92 4.42 -12.29
N ALA A 186 -1.91 3.60 -12.65
CA ALA A 186 -1.75 3.15 -14.03
C ALA A 186 -2.94 2.30 -14.54
N LYS A 187 -3.55 1.49 -13.67
CA LYS A 187 -4.64 0.56 -14.02
C LYS A 187 -6.04 1.19 -14.02
N SER A 188 -6.31 2.12 -13.11
CA SER A 188 -7.70 2.54 -12.80
C SER A 188 -7.96 4.04 -12.86
N SER A 189 -6.96 4.83 -13.26
CA SER A 189 -6.91 6.27 -13.00
C SER A 189 -8.02 7.10 -13.61
N ASP A 190 -8.09 7.15 -14.93
CA ASP A 190 -8.81 8.24 -15.60
C ASP A 190 -10.32 8.00 -15.45
N ALA A 191 -10.75 6.75 -15.59
CA ALA A 191 -12.11 6.34 -15.25
C ALA A 191 -12.47 6.66 -13.79
N LEU A 192 -11.60 6.40 -12.79
CA LEU A 192 -11.95 6.68 -11.40
C LEU A 192 -12.13 8.18 -11.11
N LEU A 193 -11.31 9.04 -11.71
CA LEU A 193 -11.45 10.49 -11.54
C LEU A 193 -12.67 11.04 -12.28
N ASP A 194 -12.92 10.57 -13.50
CA ASP A 194 -14.12 10.94 -14.24
C ASP A 194 -15.36 10.53 -13.43
N LEU A 195 -15.36 9.32 -12.87
CA LEU A 195 -16.45 8.84 -12.01
C LEU A 195 -16.58 9.62 -10.69
N ALA A 196 -15.48 10.16 -10.14
CA ALA A 196 -15.51 10.99 -8.93
C ALA A 196 -15.97 12.44 -9.19
N ASN A 197 -15.75 12.93 -10.41
CA ASN A 197 -16.15 14.25 -10.86
C ASN A 197 -17.57 14.27 -11.44
N ASP A 198 -18.05 13.13 -11.94
CA ASP A 198 -19.38 13.00 -12.51
C ASP A 198 -20.43 13.11 -11.40
N GLU A 199 -21.26 14.15 -11.49
CA GLU A 199 -22.38 14.37 -10.57
C GLU A 199 -23.64 13.63 -11.00
N THR A 200 -23.63 12.99 -12.18
CA THR A 200 -24.82 12.32 -12.70
C THR A 200 -25.13 11.04 -11.92
N PRO A 201 -26.38 10.86 -11.47
CA PRO A 201 -26.80 9.62 -10.83
C PRO A 201 -26.72 8.47 -11.83
N LEU A 202 -25.89 7.47 -11.50
CA LEU A 202 -25.52 6.33 -12.34
C LEU A 202 -26.65 5.29 -12.49
N PHE A 203 -27.87 5.71 -12.77
CA PHE A 203 -28.95 4.76 -13.08
C PHE A 203 -28.89 4.22 -14.53
N ASP A 204 -28.11 4.82 -15.43
CA ASP A 204 -28.13 4.49 -16.87
C ASP A 204 -26.88 3.78 -17.45
N LEU A 205 -25.77 3.64 -16.73
CA LEU A 205 -24.51 3.12 -17.31
C LEU A 205 -24.42 1.59 -17.42
N LYS A 206 -25.55 0.86 -17.32
CA LYS A 206 -25.54 -0.61 -17.43
C LYS A 206 -25.38 -1.15 -18.86
N CYS A 207 -25.29 -0.31 -19.89
CA CYS A 207 -25.27 -0.77 -21.28
C CYS A 207 -24.00 -0.50 -22.10
N THR A 208 -23.07 0.36 -21.69
CA THR A 208 -21.99 0.79 -22.62
C THR A 208 -20.75 -0.08 -22.61
N SER A 209 -20.59 -0.98 -21.63
CA SER A 209 -19.38 -1.81 -21.53
C SER A 209 -19.43 -3.13 -22.32
N CYS A 210 -20.55 -3.45 -23.00
CA CYS A 210 -20.66 -4.66 -23.83
C CYS A 210 -20.27 -4.45 -25.30
N THR A 211 -20.05 -3.22 -25.77
CA THR A 211 -19.80 -2.94 -27.19
C THR A 211 -18.32 -2.86 -27.60
N LEU A 212 -17.38 -2.85 -26.65
CA LEU A 212 -15.95 -2.72 -26.95
C LEU A 212 -15.17 -4.05 -27.03
N GLN A 213 -15.84 -5.20 -26.87
CA GLN A 213 -15.21 -6.52 -26.94
C GLN A 213 -15.52 -7.30 -28.24
N SER A 214 -16.14 -6.65 -29.24
CA SER A 214 -16.52 -7.28 -30.53
C SER A 214 -15.71 -6.78 -31.73
N GLN A 215 -14.57 -6.12 -31.51
CA GLN A 215 -13.66 -5.71 -32.59
C GLN A 215 -12.21 -6.12 -32.27
N THR A 216 -12.00 -7.42 -32.08
CA THR A 216 -10.72 -8.10 -32.33
C THR A 216 -11.03 -9.50 -32.83
#